data_AF-A0A1S6ESW7-F1
#
_entry.id   AF-A0A1S6ESW7-F1
#
_cell.length_a   1.000
_cell.length_b   1.000
_cell.length_c   1.000
_cell.angle_alpha   90.00
_cell.angle_beta   90.00
_cell.angle_gamma   90.00
#
_symmetry.space_group_name_H-M   'P 1'
#
loop_
_entity.id
_entity.type
_entity.pdbx_description
1 polymer ?
#
loop_
_entity_poly.entity_id
_entity_poly.type
_entity_poly.pdbx_seq_one_letter_code
_entity_poly.pdbx_strand_id
1 'polypeptide(L)'
;MGVADIPLLGQIKGRLTWLDERQRVVAANVANADTPGYVARDLKAPTDFAAALKGGGGLGMARTNAAHLPSSTPVARFTSSAEPDSETTLDGNSVVVEEQMLKMAESRMAYDAAIGLYTKSMSMLRLAAKVPGR
;
A
#
# COMPACT_ATOMS: atom_id res chain seq x y z
N MET A 1 21.57 11.69 -13.20
CA MET A 1 20.15 11.29 -13.14
C MET A 1 20.12 9.78 -13.03
N GLY A 2 19.63 9.25 -11.92
CA GLY A 2 19.47 7.81 -11.74
C GLY A 2 18.21 7.33 -12.46
N VAL A 3 18.15 6.04 -12.78
CA VAL A 3 16.95 5.41 -13.37
C VAL A 3 15.70 5.63 -12.49
N ALA A 4 15.88 5.88 -11.19
CA ALA A 4 14.83 6.22 -10.24
C ALA A 4 14.19 7.63 -10.42
N ASP A 5 14.80 8.51 -11.23
CA ASP A 5 14.30 9.88 -11.45
C ASP A 5 13.25 9.96 -12.58
N ILE A 6 12.97 8.83 -13.26
CA ILE A 6 11.93 8.76 -14.29
C ILE A 6 10.55 8.82 -13.60
N PRO A 7 9.71 9.84 -13.87
CA PRO A 7 8.45 10.03 -13.18
C PRO A 7 7.54 8.80 -13.19
N LEU A 8 7.47 8.10 -14.34
CA LEU A 8 6.69 6.87 -14.51
C LEU A 8 7.15 5.75 -13.55
N LEU A 9 8.45 5.54 -13.40
CA LEU A 9 8.98 4.50 -12.51
C LEU A 9 8.73 4.84 -11.04
N GLY A 10 8.78 6.13 -10.70
CA GLY A 10 8.34 6.63 -9.39
C GLY A 10 6.88 6.29 -9.11
N GLN A 11 5.98 6.51 -10.07
CA GLN A 11 4.56 6.16 -9.94
C GLN A 11 4.36 4.65 -9.75
N ILE A 12 5.01 3.82 -10.58
CA ILE A 12 4.89 2.36 -10.50
C ILE A 12 5.41 1.86 -9.14
N LYS A 13 6.56 2.36 -8.68
CA LYS A 13 7.11 2.03 -7.36
C LYS A 13 6.15 2.42 -6.23
N GLY A 14 5.60 3.64 -6.30
CA GLY A 14 4.63 4.12 -5.32
C GLY A 14 3.36 3.24 -5.30
N ARG A 15 2.85 2.85 -6.47
CA ARG A 15 1.69 1.96 -6.59
C ARG A 15 1.98 0.56 -6.05
N LEU A 16 3.13 -0.03 -6.35
CA LEU A 16 3.55 -1.31 -5.78
C LEU A 16 3.62 -1.26 -4.24
N THR A 17 4.18 -0.17 -3.71
CA THR A 17 4.27 0.04 -2.25
C THR A 17 2.89 0.19 -1.61
N TRP A 18 1.97 0.90 -2.28
CA TRP A 18 0.59 1.05 -1.82
C TRP A 18 -0.18 -0.27 -1.83
N LEU A 19 -0.01 -1.09 -2.87
CA LEU A 19 -0.65 -2.40 -2.98
C LEU A 19 -0.15 -3.39 -1.91
N ASP A 20 1.15 -3.39 -1.61
CA ASP A 20 1.73 -4.18 -0.53
C ASP A 20 1.12 -3.78 0.83
N GLU A 21 1.01 -2.48 1.09
CA GLU A 21 0.41 -2.00 2.35
C GLU A 21 -1.11 -2.29 2.40
N ARG A 22 -1.83 -2.17 1.28
CA ARG A 22 -3.26 -2.51 1.21
C ARG A 22 -3.48 -3.98 1.52
N GLN A 23 -2.64 -4.87 0.99
CA GLN A 23 -2.70 -6.29 1.29
C GLN A 23 -2.51 -6.56 2.79
N ARG A 24 -1.62 -5.83 3.48
CA ARG A 24 -1.45 -5.95 4.93
C ARG A 24 -2.69 -5.48 5.70
N VAL A 25 -3.33 -4.39 5.27
CA VAL A 25 -4.57 -3.90 5.88
C VAL A 25 -5.70 -4.92 5.72
N VAL A 26 -5.89 -5.46 4.51
CA VAL A 26 -6.89 -6.50 4.25
C VAL A 26 -6.61 -7.76 5.07
N ALA A 27 -5.35 -8.21 5.15
CA ALA A 27 -4.96 -9.34 5.99
C ALA A 27 -5.23 -9.08 7.49
N ALA A 28 -5.01 -7.85 7.96
CA ALA A 28 -5.33 -7.46 9.33
C ALA A 28 -6.85 -7.48 9.58
N ASN A 29 -7.68 -7.06 8.62
CA ASN A 29 -9.14 -7.18 8.74
C ASN A 29 -9.55 -8.65 8.85
N VAL A 30 -9.06 -9.51 7.95
CA VAL A 30 -9.36 -10.96 7.99
C VAL A 30 -8.94 -11.58 9.33
N ALA A 31 -7.76 -11.22 9.85
CA ALA A 31 -7.30 -11.70 11.15
C ALA A 31 -8.20 -11.27 12.33
N ASN A 32 -8.92 -10.14 12.18
CA ASN A 32 -9.85 -9.62 13.18
C ASN A 32 -11.32 -9.90 12.82
N ALA A 33 -11.60 -10.82 11.88
CA ALA A 33 -12.96 -11.12 11.43
C ALA A 33 -13.85 -11.73 12.53
N ASP A 34 -13.27 -12.26 13.60
CA ASP A 34 -14.02 -12.77 14.77
C ASP A 34 -13.85 -11.85 16.01
N THR A 35 -13.40 -10.61 15.82
CA THR A 35 -13.17 -9.65 16.92
C THR A 35 -14.40 -8.74 17.10
N PRO A 36 -15.11 -8.83 18.24
CA PRO A 36 -16.30 -7.99 18.49
C PRO A 36 -15.99 -6.49 18.37
N GLY A 37 -16.89 -5.74 17.73
CA GLY A 37 -16.76 -4.30 17.52
C GLY A 37 -15.63 -3.85 16.59
N TYR A 38 -14.96 -4.78 15.88
CA TYR A 38 -13.92 -4.42 14.91
C TYR A 38 -14.53 -3.80 13.65
N VAL A 39 -13.95 -2.71 13.17
CA VAL A 39 -14.39 -2.03 11.95
C VAL A 39 -13.35 -2.21 10.86
N ALA A 40 -13.77 -2.77 9.74
CA ALA A 40 -12.92 -2.95 8.56
C ALA A 40 -12.29 -1.61 8.12
N ARG A 41 -11.05 -1.68 7.63
CA ARG A 41 -10.29 -0.52 7.14
C ARG A 41 -9.79 -0.78 5.72
N ASP A 42 -9.63 0.27 4.93
CA ASP A 42 -8.91 0.20 3.65
C ASP A 42 -7.98 1.43 3.50
N LEU A 43 -7.07 1.36 2.54
CA LEU A 43 -6.18 2.46 2.18
C LEU A 43 -6.82 3.38 1.16
N LYS A 44 -6.71 4.68 1.39
CA LYS A 44 -7.07 5.66 0.37
C LYS A 44 -6.03 5.64 -0.74
N ALA A 45 -6.47 5.44 -1.98
CA ALA A 45 -5.61 5.53 -3.14
C ALA A 45 -5.15 6.99 -3.33
N PRO A 46 -3.84 7.27 -3.35
CA PRO A 46 -3.34 8.61 -3.64
C PRO A 46 -3.55 8.95 -5.11
N THR A 47 -3.80 10.23 -5.41
CA THR A 47 -3.88 10.75 -6.78
C THR A 47 -2.53 10.75 -7.48
N ASP A 48 -1.45 10.87 -6.73
CA ASP A 48 -0.06 10.79 -7.18
C ASP A 48 0.73 9.84 -6.27
N PHE A 49 1.08 8.67 -6.80
CA PHE A 49 1.81 7.64 -6.06
C PHE A 49 3.29 8.00 -5.84
N ALA A 50 3.91 8.73 -6.76
CA ALA A 50 5.30 9.16 -6.59
C ALA A 50 5.42 10.23 -5.50
N ALA A 51 4.47 11.16 -5.45
CA ALA A 51 4.38 12.16 -4.39
C ALA A 51 4.05 11.50 -3.05
N ALA A 52 3.11 10.55 -3.01
CA ALA A 52 2.79 9.82 -1.78
C ALA A 52 4.00 9.07 -1.19
N LEU A 53 4.89 8.55 -2.04
CA LEU A 53 6.12 7.89 -1.58
C LEU A 53 7.13 8.88 -0.96
N LYS A 54 7.16 10.13 -1.43
CA LYS A 54 8.02 11.20 -0.89
C LYS A 54 7.41 11.88 0.34
N GLY A 55 6.09 11.99 0.36
CA GLY A 55 5.29 12.67 1.38
C GLY A 55 4.91 11.79 2.57
N GLY A 56 5.56 10.65 2.78
CA GLY A 56 5.38 9.76 3.92
C GLY A 56 5.88 10.36 5.24
N GLY A 57 5.40 11.56 5.57
CA GLY A 57 5.57 12.26 6.83
C GLY A 57 4.31 12.12 7.66
N GLY A 58 3.97 10.88 8.04
CA GLY A 58 3.05 10.73 9.17
C GLY A 58 3.69 11.34 10.41
N LEU A 59 2.85 11.83 11.33
CA LEU A 59 3.30 12.45 12.57
C LEU A 59 4.11 11.41 13.37
N GLY A 60 5.44 11.62 13.44
CA GLY A 60 6.30 10.81 14.27
C GLY A 60 5.99 11.06 15.74
N MET A 61 5.89 9.99 16.54
CA MET A 61 5.72 10.16 17.98
C MET A 61 6.94 10.87 18.57
N ALA A 62 6.73 12.03 19.17
CA ALA A 62 7.78 12.76 19.86
C ALA A 62 8.00 12.13 21.25
N ARG A 63 9.26 11.84 21.57
CA ARG A 63 9.62 11.34 22.89
C ARG A 63 9.59 12.49 23.89
N THR A 64 8.59 12.51 24.77
CA THR A 64 8.41 13.59 25.76
C THR A 64 9.37 13.51 26.95
N ASN A 65 9.90 12.32 27.27
CA ASN A 65 10.89 12.13 28.34
C ASN A 65 11.98 11.15 27.90
N ALA A 66 13.23 11.37 28.33
CA ALA A 66 14.35 10.51 28.02
C ALA A 66 14.19 9.04 28.44
N ALA A 67 13.37 8.76 29.47
CA ALA A 67 13.06 7.41 29.94
C ALA A 67 11.93 6.71 29.15
N HIS A 68 11.22 7.41 28.26
CA HIS A 68 10.19 6.77 27.43
C HIS A 68 10.82 5.87 26.37
N LEU A 69 10.11 4.79 26.05
CA LEU A 69 10.49 3.89 24.97
C LEU A 69 10.49 4.64 23.63
N PRO A 70 11.52 4.48 22.79
CA PRO A 70 11.52 5.03 21.46
C PRO A 70 10.38 4.39 20.65
N SER A 71 9.71 5.20 19.83
CA SER A 71 8.74 4.67 18.86
C SER A 71 9.47 3.77 17.86
N SER A 72 9.24 2.46 17.93
CA SER A 72 9.72 1.52 16.91
C SER A 72 8.72 1.32 15.78
N THR A 73 7.50 1.85 15.93
CA THR A 73 6.44 1.68 14.93
C THR A 73 6.79 2.51 13.70
N PRO A 74 6.96 1.87 12.52
CA PRO A 74 7.14 2.59 11.27
C PRO A 74 5.97 3.55 11.06
N VAL A 75 6.28 4.79 10.72
CA VAL A 75 5.26 5.76 10.35
C VAL A 75 4.51 5.24 9.13
N ALA A 76 3.19 5.09 9.25
CA ALA A 76 2.34 4.63 8.16
C ALA A 76 2.50 5.57 6.95
N ARG A 77 2.85 5.00 5.79
CA ARG A 77 3.11 5.76 4.56
C ARG A 77 1.83 6.19 3.85
N PHE A 78 0.73 5.49 4.10
CA PHE A 78 -0.55 5.73 3.48
C PHE A 78 -1.63 5.88 4.54
N THR A 79 -2.61 6.74 4.27
CA THR A 79 -3.74 6.97 5.17
C THR A 79 -4.75 5.83 5.02
N SER A 80 -5.01 5.12 6.11
CA SER A 80 -6.14 4.19 6.20
C SER A 80 -7.38 4.89 6.75
N SER A 81 -8.54 4.56 6.20
CA SER A 81 -9.85 4.97 6.72
C SER A 81 -10.66 3.77 7.18
N ALA A 82 -11.54 3.99 8.16
CA ALA A 82 -12.62 3.06 8.44
C ALA A 82 -13.52 2.96 7.21
N GLU A 83 -13.75 1.75 6.74
CA GLU A 83 -14.54 1.42 5.57
C GLU A 83 -15.26 0.11 5.89
N PRO A 84 -16.41 0.19 6.59
CA PRO A 84 -17.22 -0.97 6.93
C PRO A 84 -17.58 -1.76 5.66
N ASP A 85 -17.56 -3.09 5.75
CA ASP A 85 -18.07 -3.94 4.67
C ASP A 85 -19.61 -3.87 4.61
N SER A 86 -20.23 -4.63 3.71
CA SER A 86 -21.69 -4.51 3.47
C SER A 86 -22.56 -4.91 4.66
N GLU A 87 -22.04 -5.73 5.56
CA GLU A 87 -22.76 -6.25 6.72
C GLU A 87 -22.05 -5.92 8.03
N THR A 88 -22.82 -5.81 9.10
CA THR A 88 -22.32 -5.66 10.47
C THR A 88 -23.05 -6.66 11.35
N THR A 89 -22.29 -7.52 12.03
CA THR A 89 -22.84 -8.54 12.94
C THR A 89 -23.41 -7.90 14.21
N LEU A 90 -24.19 -8.67 14.97
CA LEU A 90 -24.91 -8.22 16.17
C LEU A 90 -23.98 -7.69 17.28
N ASP A 91 -22.74 -8.17 17.30
CA ASP A 91 -21.65 -7.76 18.19
C ASP A 91 -20.85 -6.55 17.63
N GLY A 92 -21.32 -5.94 16.53
CA GLY A 92 -20.80 -4.68 16.00
C GLY A 92 -19.54 -4.80 15.14
N ASN A 93 -19.10 -6.01 14.82
CA ASN A 93 -18.03 -6.23 13.86
C ASN A 93 -18.53 -6.03 12.41
N SER A 94 -17.80 -5.28 11.59
CA SER A 94 -18.17 -4.94 10.22
C SER A 94 -17.23 -5.54 9.17
N VAL A 95 -16.55 -6.64 9.50
CA VAL A 95 -15.69 -7.39 8.57
C VAL A 95 -16.48 -8.55 7.98
N VAL A 96 -16.55 -8.59 6.65
CA VAL A 96 -17.09 -9.70 5.86
C VAL A 96 -15.91 -10.39 5.16
N VAL A 97 -15.58 -11.61 5.57
CA VAL A 97 -14.36 -12.31 5.10
C VAL A 97 -14.37 -12.48 3.58
N GLU A 98 -15.51 -12.79 2.99
CA GLU A 98 -15.69 -12.96 1.54
C GLU A 98 -15.31 -11.68 0.78
N GLU A 99 -15.75 -10.51 1.27
CA GLU A 99 -15.39 -9.22 0.68
C GLU A 99 -13.91 -8.90 0.85
N GLN A 100 -13.33 -9.21 2.01
CA GLN A 100 -11.90 -9.03 2.23
C GLN A 100 -11.07 -9.93 1.29
N MET A 101 -11.53 -11.16 1.03
CA MET A 101 -10.89 -12.05 0.05
C MET A 101 -10.99 -11.50 -1.37
N LEU A 102 -12.12 -10.88 -1.74
CA LEU A 102 -12.25 -10.18 -3.03
C LEU A 102 -11.29 -8.99 -3.13
N LYS A 103 -11.21 -8.14 -2.09
CA LYS A 103 -10.26 -7.01 -2.03
C LYS A 103 -8.80 -7.47 -2.09
N MET A 104 -8.47 -8.62 -1.48
CA MET A 104 -7.14 -9.22 -1.57
C MET A 104 -6.84 -9.71 -2.99
N ALA A 105 -7.78 -10.38 -3.64
CA ALA A 105 -7.63 -10.84 -5.02
C ALA A 105 -7.45 -9.67 -6.00
N GLU A 106 -8.24 -8.60 -5.85
CA GLU A 106 -8.10 -7.36 -6.62
C GLU A 106 -6.70 -6.74 -6.45
N SER A 107 -6.24 -6.61 -5.19
CA SER A 107 -4.93 -6.04 -4.88
C SER A 107 -3.80 -6.86 -5.49
N ARG A 108 -3.90 -8.20 -5.44
CA ARG A 108 -2.95 -9.11 -6.08
C ARG A 108 -2.91 -8.93 -7.60
N MET A 109 -4.07 -8.91 -8.26
CA MET A 109 -4.14 -8.69 -9.72
C MET A 109 -3.53 -7.33 -10.11
N ALA A 110 -3.84 -6.28 -9.35
CA ALA A 110 -3.26 -4.96 -9.58
C ALA A 110 -1.74 -4.92 -9.38
N TYR A 111 -1.22 -5.73 -8.44
CA TYR A 111 0.21 -5.84 -8.17
C TYR A 111 0.94 -6.53 -9.32
N ASP A 112 0.40 -7.66 -9.79
CA ASP A 112 0.93 -8.38 -10.94
C ASP A 112 0.95 -7.51 -12.20
N ALA A 113 -0.12 -6.73 -12.43
CA ALA A 113 -0.18 -5.76 -13.53
C ALA A 113 0.90 -4.65 -13.40
N ALA A 114 1.11 -4.12 -12.19
CA ALA A 114 2.11 -3.08 -11.94
C ALA A 114 3.55 -3.61 -12.14
N ILE A 115 3.84 -4.84 -11.71
CA ILE A 115 5.12 -5.51 -12.01
C ILE A 115 5.28 -5.75 -13.51
N GLY A 116 4.22 -6.19 -14.19
CA GLY A 116 4.23 -6.34 -15.66
C GLY A 116 4.58 -5.04 -16.38
N LEU A 117 4.02 -3.91 -15.94
CA LEU A 117 4.35 -2.59 -16.48
C LEU A 117 5.80 -2.19 -16.17
N TYR A 118 6.26 -2.42 -14.93
CA TYR A 118 7.64 -2.15 -14.53
C TYR A 118 8.65 -2.90 -15.41
N THR A 119 8.47 -4.21 -15.55
CA THR A 119 9.36 -5.07 -16.34
C THR A 119 9.40 -4.65 -17.81
N LYS A 120 8.24 -4.36 -18.43
CA LYS A 120 8.16 -3.83 -19.80
C LYS A 120 8.88 -2.49 -19.95
N SER A 121 8.70 -1.58 -19.01
CA SER A 121 9.36 -0.27 -19.04
C SER A 121 10.90 -0.38 -18.96
N MET A 122 11.40 -1.30 -18.13
CA MET A 122 12.83 -1.61 -18.05
C MET A 122 13.36 -2.21 -19.35
N SER A 123 12.62 -3.13 -19.97
CA SER A 123 13.00 -3.71 -21.26
C SER A 123 13.10 -2.66 -22.36
N MET A 124 12.17 -1.70 -22.41
CA MET A 124 12.21 -0.58 -23.35
C MET A 124 13.43 0.32 -23.13
N LEU A 125 13.75 0.66 -21.87
CA LEU A 125 14.94 1.44 -21.54
C LEU A 125 16.24 0.71 -21.93
N ARG A 126 16.31 -0.60 -21.67
CA ARG A 126 17.44 -1.44 -22.09
C ARG A 126 17.59 -1.48 -23.61
N LEU A 127 16.48 -1.60 -24.34
CA LEU A 127 16.48 -1.57 -25.80
C LEU A 127 16.98 -0.22 -26.32
N ALA A 128 16.51 0.89 -25.77
CA ALA A 128 16.93 2.24 -26.17
C ALA A 128 18.39 2.55 -25.81
N ALA A 129 18.91 2.01 -24.71
CA ALA A 129 20.30 2.17 -24.30
C ALA A 129 21.27 1.28 -25.08
N LYS A 130 20.78 0.29 -25.84
CA LYS A 130 21.61 -0.55 -26.69
C LYS A 130 22.08 0.26 -27.90
N VAL A 131 23.40 0.42 -28.05
CA VAL A 131 23.99 1.07 -29.23
C VAL A 131 23.70 0.23 -30.47
N PRO A 132 23.17 0.82 -31.56
CA PRO A 132 22.96 0.08 -32.80
C PRO A 132 24.32 -0.28 -33.42
N GLY A 133 24.54 -1.58 -33.71
CA GLY A 133 25.71 -2.06 -34.45
C GLY A 133 26.87 -2.68 -33.65
N ARG A 134 26.65 -3.06 -32.38
CA ARG A 134 27.46 -4.08 -31.69
C ARG A 134 26.56 -5.16 -31.08
#